data_AF-A0A800F4C7-F1
#
_entry.id   AF-A0A800F4C7-F1
#
_cell.length_a   1.000
_cell.length_b   1.000
_cell.length_c   1.000
_cell.angle_alpha   90.00
_cell.angle_beta   90.00
_cell.angle_gamma   90.00
#
_symmetry.space_group_name_H-M   'P 1'
#
loop_
_entity.id
_entity.type
_entity.pdbx_description
1 polymer ?
#
loop_
_entity_poly.entity_id
_entity_poly.type
_entity_poly.pdbx_seq_one_letter_code
_entity_poly.pdbx_strand_id
1 'polypeptide(L)'
;MRQFSRPCERRTSMDRWLDTARYDRLERAPLLLAFAAFLGACEPETTSSLGPMSDRATQQDNPQCLALAIPLNSTNVAKDGIPALSDPTFVAPDAPGAAYVNGKTRVVGIVVAGEPLAIPLNLLWWHDIVNLRRGSQDVAITYCPLTGSSISFDRAGIGGQELRVSGLLQDNNPVMFDKSDDESLWGQMSALGI
;
A
#
# COMPACT_ATOMS: atom_id res chain seq x y z
N MET A 1 -2.72 -31.40 23.77
CA MET A 1 -2.92 -29.97 23.45
C MET A 1 -3.65 -29.91 22.12
N ARG A 2 -4.91 -29.48 22.10
CA ARG A 2 -5.68 -29.36 20.84
C ARG A 2 -5.34 -28.02 20.22
N GLN A 3 -4.64 -28.06 19.10
CA GLN A 3 -4.38 -26.90 18.26
C GLN A 3 -5.72 -26.52 17.62
N PHE A 4 -6.37 -25.48 18.16
CA PHE A 4 -7.47 -24.83 17.46
C PHE A 4 -6.86 -24.04 16.31
N SER A 5 -6.63 -24.69 15.18
CA SER A 5 -6.46 -24.00 13.90
C SER A 5 -7.83 -23.44 13.52
N ARG A 6 -8.16 -22.24 14.00
CA ARG A 6 -9.28 -21.50 13.44
C ARG A 6 -8.96 -21.25 11.96
N PRO A 7 -9.91 -21.46 11.04
CA PRO A 7 -9.74 -21.04 9.66
C PRO A 7 -9.36 -19.55 9.65
N CYS A 8 -8.33 -19.22 8.90
CA CYS A 8 -7.98 -17.84 8.59
C CYS A 8 -9.13 -17.28 7.75
N GLU A 9 -10.07 -16.64 8.45
CA GLU A 9 -11.32 -16.13 7.90
C GLU A 9 -11.06 -14.77 7.26
N ARG A 10 -11.67 -14.54 6.09
CA ARG A 10 -11.51 -13.31 5.30
C ARG A 10 -11.95 -12.09 6.12
N ARG A 11 -11.00 -11.32 6.65
CA ARG A 11 -11.26 -9.91 6.98
C ARG A 11 -11.08 -9.04 5.75
N THR A 12 -11.65 -7.86 5.79
CA THR A 12 -11.61 -6.86 4.71
C THR A 12 -10.17 -6.56 4.30
N SER A 13 -9.92 -6.53 2.98
CA SER A 13 -8.67 -6.01 2.41
C SER A 13 -8.86 -4.51 2.22
N MET A 14 -7.84 -3.73 2.53
CA MET A 14 -7.82 -2.34 2.07
C MET A 14 -7.22 -2.37 0.67
N ASP A 15 -7.94 -1.86 -0.33
CA ASP A 15 -7.44 -1.86 -1.69
C ASP A 15 -6.18 -0.99 -1.76
N ARG A 16 -5.04 -1.64 -1.94
CA ARG A 16 -3.79 -0.97 -2.21
C ARG A 16 -3.87 -0.45 -3.65
N TRP A 17 -3.66 0.84 -3.82
CA TRP A 17 -3.37 1.40 -5.14
C TRP A 17 -1.93 1.02 -5.53
N LEU A 18 -1.73 -0.24 -5.96
CA LEU A 18 -0.52 -0.62 -6.70
C LEU A 18 -0.59 -0.18 -8.16
N ASP A 19 -1.78 0.21 -8.65
CA ASP A 19 -2.03 0.26 -10.08
C ASP A 19 -2.81 1.50 -10.53
N THR A 20 -2.25 2.69 -10.29
CA THR A 20 -2.41 3.82 -11.23
C THR A 20 -1.11 4.59 -11.41
N ALA A 21 -0.07 3.85 -11.78
CA ALA A 21 0.70 4.28 -12.94
C ALA A 21 0.16 3.52 -14.16
N ARG A 22 -1.16 3.65 -14.44
CA ARG A 22 -1.53 3.86 -15.84
C ARG A 22 -0.91 5.20 -16.20
N TYR A 23 0.38 5.15 -16.53
CA TYR A 23 0.87 5.92 -17.64
C TYR A 23 -0.13 5.63 -18.76
N ASP A 24 -1.12 6.50 -18.91
CA ASP A 24 -1.74 6.64 -20.21
C ASP A 24 -0.57 6.86 -21.14
N ARG A 25 -0.31 5.79 -21.88
CA ARG A 25 0.62 5.68 -22.97
C ARG A 25 0.62 7.04 -23.67
N LEU A 26 1.67 7.83 -23.46
CA LEU A 26 2.04 8.87 -24.41
C LEU A 26 2.10 8.13 -25.74
N GLU A 27 1.06 8.28 -26.55
CA GLU A 27 0.98 7.73 -27.88
C GLU A 27 2.04 8.45 -28.72
N ARG A 28 3.29 8.00 -28.59
CA ARG A 28 4.29 8.20 -29.62
C ARG A 28 3.88 7.29 -30.76
N ALA A 29 3.33 7.91 -31.79
CA ALA A 29 3.02 7.33 -33.09
C ALA A 29 4.08 6.29 -33.50
N PRO A 30 3.68 5.06 -33.92
CA PRO A 30 4.63 4.07 -34.37
C PRO A 30 5.13 4.47 -35.76
N LEU A 31 6.43 4.76 -35.85
CA LEU A 31 7.16 4.74 -37.11
C LEU A 31 7.15 3.28 -37.61
N LEU A 32 6.41 3.04 -38.70
CA LEU A 32 6.31 1.73 -39.36
C LEU A 32 7.69 1.23 -39.79
N LEU A 33 8.20 0.21 -39.12
CA LEU A 33 9.24 -0.67 -39.65
C LEU A 33 8.64 -2.06 -39.82
N ALA A 34 8.31 -2.39 -41.07
CA ALA A 34 7.91 -3.72 -41.48
C ALA A 34 9.08 -4.69 -41.29
N PHE A 35 8.86 -5.78 -40.55
CA PHE A 35 9.72 -6.96 -40.63
C PHE A 35 8.86 -8.21 -40.76
N ALA A 36 9.29 -9.04 -41.71
CA ALA A 36 8.54 -10.08 -42.38
C ALA A 36 8.15 -11.26 -41.49
N ALA A 37 7.04 -11.88 -41.87
CA ALA A 37 6.50 -13.11 -41.32
C ALA A 37 7.50 -14.27 -41.39
N PHE A 38 7.69 -14.95 -40.26
CA PHE A 38 8.13 -16.34 -40.22
C PHE A 38 7.02 -17.17 -39.58
N LEU A 39 6.29 -17.90 -40.43
CA LEU A 39 5.38 -18.97 -40.03
C LEU A 39 6.24 -20.20 -39.69
N GLY A 40 6.39 -20.47 -38.39
CA GLY A 40 6.97 -21.71 -37.88
C GLY A 40 5.98 -22.33 -36.90
N ALA A 41 5.29 -23.37 -37.35
CA ALA A 41 4.43 -24.20 -36.53
C ALA A 41 5.25 -24.95 -35.46
N CYS A 42 4.74 -24.99 -34.23
CA CYS A 42 5.09 -26.03 -33.27
C CYS A 42 3.82 -26.41 -32.49
N GLU A 43 3.56 -27.71 -32.45
CA GLU A 43 2.33 -28.38 -31.98
C GLU A 43 2.08 -28.22 -30.48
N PRO A 44 0.83 -28.43 -30.01
CA PRO A 44 0.50 -28.29 -28.59
C PRO A 44 1.04 -29.48 -27.77
N GLU A 45 1.78 -29.17 -26.72
CA GLU A 45 2.25 -30.18 -25.77
C GLU A 45 1.09 -30.76 -24.93
N THR A 46 1.16 -32.08 -24.82
CA THR A 46 0.31 -33.02 -24.10
C THR A 46 0.03 -32.59 -22.66
N THR A 47 -1.25 -32.51 -22.29
CA THR A 47 -1.74 -32.41 -20.92
C THR A 47 -1.17 -33.54 -20.05
N SER A 48 -0.23 -33.20 -19.17
CA SER A 48 0.23 -34.11 -18.12
C SER A 48 -0.81 -34.08 -16.99
N SER A 49 -1.48 -35.20 -16.76
CA SER A 49 -2.44 -35.35 -15.66
C SER A 49 -1.70 -35.29 -14.32
N LEU A 50 -1.72 -34.14 -13.66
CA LEU A 50 -1.35 -34.05 -12.26
C LEU A 50 -2.43 -34.76 -11.44
N GLY A 51 -2.01 -35.74 -10.64
CA GLY A 51 -2.84 -36.40 -9.64
C GLY A 51 -3.39 -35.42 -8.59
N PRO A 52 -4.26 -35.88 -7.67
CA PRO A 52 -4.93 -35.00 -6.74
C PRO A 52 -3.93 -34.22 -5.89
N MET A 53 -3.93 -32.90 -6.08
CA MET A 53 -3.14 -31.93 -5.34
C MET A 53 -3.52 -32.04 -3.86
N SER A 54 -2.52 -32.23 -3.00
CA SER A 54 -2.71 -32.30 -1.56
C SER A 54 -3.40 -31.03 -1.02
N ASP A 55 -4.43 -31.20 -0.20
CA ASP A 55 -5.18 -30.13 0.49
C ASP A 55 -4.33 -29.14 1.32
N ARG A 56 -3.01 -29.34 1.44
CA ARG A 56 -2.08 -28.40 2.06
C ARG A 56 -1.81 -27.14 1.23
N ALA A 57 -2.07 -27.17 -0.08
CA ALA A 57 -1.80 -26.03 -0.96
C ALA A 57 -2.77 -24.85 -0.75
N THR A 58 -3.97 -25.07 -0.18
CA THR A 58 -5.01 -24.03 -0.14
C THR A 58 -4.84 -23.00 0.98
N GLN A 59 -4.08 -23.33 2.03
CA GLN A 59 -3.89 -22.43 3.18
C GLN A 59 -2.57 -21.65 3.13
N GLN A 60 -1.53 -22.20 2.51
CA GLN A 60 -0.24 -21.54 2.34
C GLN A 60 -0.29 -20.43 1.27
N ASP A 61 -1.20 -20.55 0.31
CA ASP A 61 -1.34 -19.63 -0.84
C ASP A 61 -2.30 -18.46 -0.56
N ASN A 62 -2.93 -18.40 0.61
CA ASN A 62 -3.79 -17.27 0.98
C ASN A 62 -2.96 -16.12 1.57
N PRO A 63 -2.87 -14.95 0.90
CA PRO A 63 -2.06 -13.83 1.36
C PRO A 63 -2.49 -13.27 2.72
N GLN A 64 -3.77 -13.41 3.10
CA GLN A 64 -4.22 -13.05 4.45
C GLN A 64 -3.65 -13.98 5.53
N CYS A 65 -3.55 -15.27 5.24
CA CYS A 65 -3.00 -16.21 6.20
C CYS A 65 -1.50 -16.05 6.36
N LEU A 66 -0.82 -15.67 5.27
CA LEU A 66 0.58 -15.26 5.31
C LEU A 66 0.76 -13.99 6.15
N ALA A 67 -0.05 -12.94 5.93
CA ALA A 67 0.03 -11.71 6.72
C ALA A 67 -0.25 -11.94 8.21
N LEU A 68 -1.25 -12.76 8.56
CA LEU A 68 -1.56 -13.13 9.94
C LEU A 68 -0.47 -13.97 10.62
N ALA A 69 0.36 -14.66 9.84
CA ALA A 69 1.45 -15.47 10.36
C ALA A 69 2.70 -14.63 10.72
N ILE A 70 2.82 -13.39 10.23
CA ILE A 70 3.94 -12.51 10.54
C ILE A 70 3.72 -11.90 11.94
N PRO A 71 4.67 -12.06 12.87
CA PRO A 71 4.52 -11.57 14.24
C PRO A 71 4.42 -10.04 14.29
N LEU A 72 3.67 -9.57 15.28
CA LEU A 72 3.61 -8.16 15.63
C LEU A 72 4.60 -7.86 16.75
N ASN A 73 5.39 -6.81 16.55
CA ASN A 73 6.38 -6.34 17.51
C ASN A 73 5.96 -4.97 18.02
N SER A 74 5.83 -4.82 19.33
CA SER A 74 5.62 -3.51 19.95
C SER A 74 6.88 -2.65 19.86
N THR A 75 6.68 -1.35 19.64
CA THR A 75 7.73 -0.34 19.75
C THR A 75 7.68 0.34 21.12
N ASN A 76 8.56 1.32 21.34
CA ASN A 76 8.48 2.25 22.47
C ASN A 76 7.54 3.45 22.19
N VAL A 77 6.88 3.48 21.04
CA VAL A 77 5.88 4.48 20.68
C VAL A 77 4.53 4.00 21.19
N ALA A 78 3.86 4.83 22.00
CA ALA A 78 2.48 4.55 22.41
C ALA A 78 1.55 4.53 21.18
N LYS A 79 0.42 3.85 21.29
CA LYS A 79 -0.63 3.94 20.27
C LYS A 79 -1.05 5.40 20.06
N ASP A 80 -1.15 5.81 18.81
CA ASP A 80 -1.35 7.21 18.36
C ASP A 80 -0.29 8.20 18.86
N GLY A 81 0.87 7.69 19.31
CA GLY A 81 1.96 8.50 19.83
C GLY A 81 2.75 9.25 18.76
N ILE A 82 2.65 8.83 17.49
CA ILE A 82 3.12 9.57 16.32
C ILE A 82 1.87 10.16 15.64
N PRO A 83 1.69 11.50 15.66
CA PRO A 83 0.46 12.11 15.20
C PRO A 83 0.38 12.10 13.67
N ALA A 84 -0.56 11.34 13.13
CA ALA A 84 -0.88 11.37 11.71
C ALA A 84 -1.43 12.74 11.29
N LEU A 85 -1.07 13.22 10.09
CA LEU A 85 -1.65 14.42 9.52
C LEU A 85 -3.06 14.14 9.01
N SER A 86 -3.97 15.05 9.32
CA SER A 86 -5.39 15.00 8.97
C SER A 86 -5.70 16.14 8.01
N ASP A 87 -5.89 15.79 6.73
CA ASP A 87 -6.19 16.69 5.62
C ASP A 87 -5.41 18.01 5.63
N PRO A 88 -4.06 17.96 5.65
CA PRO A 88 -3.25 19.17 5.75
C PRO A 88 -3.43 20.06 4.51
N THR A 89 -3.26 21.36 4.72
CA THR A 89 -3.22 22.35 3.64
C THR A 89 -1.93 22.21 2.84
N PHE A 90 -2.06 22.08 1.51
CA PHE A 90 -0.92 22.12 0.60
C PHE A 90 -0.68 23.54 0.12
N VAL A 91 0.59 23.82 -0.21
CA VAL A 91 1.01 25.12 -0.76
C VAL A 91 1.65 24.90 -2.12
N ALA A 92 1.62 25.95 -2.96
CA ALA A 92 2.33 25.93 -4.24
C ALA A 92 3.85 25.76 -4.03
N PRO A 93 4.58 25.16 -4.98
CA PRO A 93 6.03 24.92 -4.85
C PRO A 93 6.87 26.18 -4.63
N ASP A 94 6.39 27.35 -5.08
CA ASP A 94 7.06 28.65 -4.94
C ASP A 94 6.59 29.45 -3.71
N ALA A 95 5.64 28.92 -2.93
CA ALA A 95 5.15 29.58 -1.74
C ALA A 95 6.20 29.61 -0.61
N PRO A 96 6.23 30.65 0.25
CA PRO A 96 7.17 30.72 1.38
C PRO A 96 7.13 29.50 2.31
N GLY A 97 5.95 28.88 2.46
CA GLY A 97 5.78 27.66 3.26
C GLY A 97 6.52 26.43 2.70
N ALA A 98 6.88 26.43 1.41
CA ALA A 98 7.64 25.38 0.75
C ALA A 98 9.14 25.69 0.64
N ALA A 99 9.63 26.79 1.22
CA ALA A 99 11.02 27.24 1.05
C ALA A 99 12.10 26.23 1.53
N TYR A 100 11.72 25.25 2.36
CA TYR A 100 12.62 24.17 2.79
C TYR A 100 12.73 23.01 1.76
N VAL A 101 11.88 22.99 0.73
CA VAL A 101 11.87 22.01 -0.35
C VAL A 101 12.71 22.53 -1.50
N ASN A 102 13.67 21.74 -1.96
CA ASN A 102 14.54 22.07 -3.09
C ASN A 102 14.72 20.87 -4.02
N GLY A 103 15.48 21.03 -5.11
CA GLY A 103 15.67 19.98 -6.13
C GLY A 103 16.34 18.68 -5.64
N LYS A 104 16.83 18.62 -4.39
CA LYS A 104 17.37 17.41 -3.75
C LYS A 104 16.45 16.83 -2.68
N THR A 105 15.35 17.51 -2.35
CA THR A 105 14.40 17.05 -1.33
C THR A 105 13.69 15.80 -1.84
N ARG A 106 13.75 14.72 -1.05
CA ARG A 106 12.99 13.51 -1.32
C ARG A 106 11.53 13.71 -0.91
N VAL A 107 10.63 13.26 -1.78
CA VAL A 107 9.18 13.35 -1.57
C VAL A 107 8.52 12.02 -1.91
N VAL A 108 7.37 11.75 -1.30
CA VAL A 108 6.38 10.85 -1.90
C VAL A 108 5.58 11.68 -2.88
N GLY A 109 5.70 11.35 -4.17
CA GLY A 109 4.88 11.94 -5.23
C GLY A 109 3.64 11.09 -5.48
N ILE A 110 2.47 11.70 -5.51
CA ILE A 110 1.19 11.01 -5.76
C ILE A 110 0.26 11.91 -6.57
N VAL A 111 -0.62 11.33 -7.37
CA VAL A 111 -1.71 12.05 -8.03
C VAL A 111 -3.02 11.61 -7.38
N VAL A 112 -3.75 12.55 -6.79
CA VAL A 112 -5.05 12.29 -6.13
C VAL A 112 -6.10 13.18 -6.77
N ALA A 113 -7.19 12.59 -7.27
CA ALA A 113 -8.24 13.30 -8.00
C ALA A 113 -7.71 14.19 -9.16
N GLY A 114 -6.62 13.77 -9.82
CA GLY A 114 -5.97 14.52 -10.90
C GLY A 114 -5.00 15.61 -10.44
N GLU A 115 -4.86 15.85 -9.13
CA GLU A 115 -3.94 16.83 -8.55
C GLU A 115 -2.60 16.15 -8.20
N PRO A 116 -1.46 16.59 -8.78
CA PRO A 116 -0.15 16.11 -8.38
C PRO A 116 0.26 16.74 -7.04
N LEU A 117 0.55 15.89 -6.07
CA LEU A 117 0.97 16.25 -4.73
C LEU A 117 2.37 15.72 -4.45
N ALA A 118 3.17 16.52 -3.75
CA ALA A 118 4.49 16.14 -3.26
C ALA A 118 4.50 16.25 -1.74
N ILE A 119 4.73 15.15 -1.04
CA ILE A 119 4.80 15.09 0.42
C ILE A 119 6.27 14.87 0.82
N PRO A 120 6.96 15.88 1.36
CA PRO A 120 8.36 15.75 1.75
C PRO A 120 8.60 14.67 2.81
N LEU A 121 9.62 13.83 2.60
CA LEU A 121 9.93 12.74 3.53
C LEU A 121 10.29 13.22 4.94
N ASN A 122 10.83 14.44 5.07
CA ASN A 122 11.11 15.01 6.38
C ASN A 122 9.83 15.27 7.18
N LEU A 123 8.69 15.59 6.55
CA LEU A 123 7.40 15.67 7.25
C LEU A 123 6.89 14.27 7.61
N LEU A 124 6.99 13.34 6.65
CA LEU A 124 6.58 11.95 6.86
C LEU A 124 7.40 11.23 7.93
N TRP A 125 8.65 11.64 8.19
CA TRP A 125 9.43 11.15 9.33
C TRP A 125 8.84 11.50 10.70
N TRP A 126 8.13 12.63 10.80
CA TRP A 126 7.50 13.07 12.05
C TRP A 126 6.08 12.56 12.23
N HIS A 127 5.41 12.26 11.12
CA HIS A 127 3.97 12.02 11.11
C HIS A 127 3.57 10.61 10.68
N ASP A 128 4.46 9.88 9.99
CA ASP A 128 4.31 8.54 9.39
C ASP A 128 3.14 8.38 8.40
N ILE A 129 2.02 9.07 8.60
CA ILE A 129 0.77 8.94 7.87
C ILE A 129 0.21 10.33 7.55
N VAL A 130 -0.23 10.52 6.32
CA VAL A 130 -1.02 11.66 5.87
C VAL A 130 -2.35 11.15 5.33
N ASN A 131 -3.44 11.51 6.00
CA ASN A 131 -4.79 11.25 5.52
C ASN A 131 -5.26 12.44 4.67
N LEU A 132 -5.62 12.20 3.42
CA LEU A 132 -6.11 13.20 2.48
C LEU A 132 -7.56 12.95 2.11
N ARG A 133 -8.31 14.03 1.94
CA ARG A 133 -9.62 14.02 1.30
C ARG A 133 -9.62 14.98 0.11
N ARG A 134 -9.74 14.45 -1.10
CA ARG A 134 -9.76 15.26 -2.34
C ARG A 134 -10.90 14.79 -3.22
N GLY A 135 -11.91 15.64 -3.39
CA GLY A 135 -13.14 15.25 -4.09
C GLY A 135 -13.79 14.03 -3.42
N SER A 136 -13.98 12.96 -4.18
CA SER A 136 -14.51 11.68 -3.69
C SER A 136 -13.44 10.65 -3.29
N GLN A 137 -12.16 11.03 -3.28
CA GLN A 137 -11.05 10.13 -2.95
C GLN A 137 -10.56 10.40 -1.53
N ASP A 138 -10.69 9.38 -0.67
CA ASP A 138 -10.14 9.32 0.67
C ASP A 138 -8.86 8.47 0.64
N VAL A 139 -7.70 9.10 0.73
CA VAL A 139 -6.40 8.43 0.59
C VAL A 139 -5.62 8.53 1.89
N ALA A 140 -4.90 7.48 2.29
CA ALA A 140 -3.82 7.57 3.27
C ALA A 140 -2.48 7.37 2.56
N ILE A 141 -1.50 8.22 2.82
CA ILE A 141 -0.12 8.02 2.41
C ILE A 141 0.66 7.69 3.66
N THR A 142 1.40 6.59 3.62
CA THR A 142 2.22 6.14 4.74
C THR A 142 3.68 6.09 4.37
N TYR A 143 4.53 6.23 5.37
CA TYR A 143 5.96 6.13 5.25
C TYR A 143 6.56 5.52 6.51
N CYS A 144 7.48 4.58 6.32
CA CYS A 144 8.24 4.00 7.42
C CYS A 144 9.64 4.62 7.46
N PRO A 145 10.01 5.33 8.55
CA PRO A 145 11.36 5.85 8.73
C PRO A 145 12.44 4.75 8.73
N LEU A 146 12.08 3.55 9.23
CA LEU A 146 13.01 2.46 9.49
C LEU A 146 13.43 1.74 8.20
N THR A 147 12.49 1.54 7.29
CA THR A 147 12.71 0.82 6.03
C THR A 147 12.78 1.73 4.82
N GLY A 148 12.39 3.01 4.97
CA GLY A 148 12.30 3.96 3.87
C GLY A 148 11.19 3.64 2.85
N SER A 149 10.25 2.77 3.22
CA SER A 149 9.12 2.36 2.39
C SER A 149 7.99 3.38 2.46
N SER A 150 7.21 3.51 1.39
CA SER A 150 5.98 4.29 1.36
C SER A 150 4.89 3.56 0.60
N ILE A 151 3.67 3.57 1.13
CA ILE A 151 2.48 2.97 0.49
C ILE A 151 1.30 3.91 0.67
N SER A 152 0.49 4.04 -0.39
CA SER A 152 -0.80 4.72 -0.35
C SER A 152 -1.97 3.74 -0.32
N PHE A 153 -3.01 4.08 0.42
CA PHE A 153 -4.21 3.27 0.63
C PHE A 153 -5.47 4.00 0.22
N ASP A 154 -6.40 3.27 -0.39
CA ASP A 154 -7.80 3.71 -0.48
C ASP A 154 -8.48 3.49 0.87
N ARG A 155 -8.87 4.58 1.53
CA ARG A 155 -9.56 4.49 2.82
C ARG A 155 -11.04 4.19 2.66
N ALA A 156 -11.59 4.09 1.45
CA ALA A 156 -12.98 3.66 1.23
C ALA A 156 -13.25 2.25 1.81
N GLY A 157 -12.24 1.38 1.84
CA GLY A 157 -12.33 0.04 2.45
C GLY A 157 -12.59 0.05 3.97
N ILE A 158 -12.33 1.19 4.63
CA ILE A 158 -12.64 1.44 6.05
C ILE A 158 -13.63 2.60 6.20
N GLY A 159 -14.50 2.84 5.20
CA GLY A 159 -15.53 3.87 5.27
C GLY A 159 -15.01 5.32 5.22
N GLY A 160 -13.80 5.54 4.68
CA GLY A 160 -13.20 6.88 4.58
C GLY A 160 -12.64 7.39 5.91
N GLN A 161 -12.44 6.50 6.88
CA GLN A 161 -11.91 6.82 8.20
C GLN A 161 -10.41 7.03 8.18
N GLU A 162 -9.88 7.77 9.16
CA GLU A 162 -8.45 8.10 9.21
C GLU A 162 -7.64 6.92 9.73
N LEU A 163 -6.51 6.66 9.08
CA LEU A 163 -5.50 5.75 9.60
C LEU A 163 -4.58 6.48 10.58
N ARG A 164 -4.24 5.78 11.66
CA ARG A 164 -3.38 6.23 12.76
C ARG A 164 -2.29 5.21 13.07
N VAL A 165 -1.24 5.63 13.78
CA VAL A 165 -0.08 4.80 14.11
C VAL A 165 -0.38 3.93 15.33
N SER A 166 -0.32 2.60 15.20
CA SER A 166 -0.66 1.69 16.32
C SER A 166 0.43 1.57 17.38
N GLY A 167 1.67 1.94 17.07
CA GLY A 167 2.85 1.64 17.88
C GLY A 167 3.37 0.20 17.70
N LEU A 168 2.78 -0.58 16.78
CA LEU A 168 3.22 -1.92 16.41
C LEU A 168 3.91 -1.93 15.05
N LEU A 169 4.81 -2.90 14.87
CA LEU A 169 5.47 -3.21 13.61
C LEU A 169 5.12 -4.62 13.15
N GLN A 170 4.98 -4.79 11.83
CA GLN A 170 4.93 -6.06 11.14
C GLN A 170 6.03 -6.05 10.07
N ASP A 171 6.97 -6.99 10.16
CA ASP A 171 8.16 -7.03 9.29
C ASP A 171 8.91 -5.68 9.21
N ASN A 172 9.17 -5.08 10.38
CA ASN A 172 9.80 -3.76 10.56
C ASN A 172 9.07 -2.56 9.92
N ASN A 173 7.86 -2.74 9.43
CA ASN A 173 7.02 -1.68 8.88
C ASN A 173 5.83 -1.40 9.81
N PRO A 174 5.32 -0.15 9.85
CA PRO A 174 4.21 0.23 10.72
C PRO A 174 2.95 -0.60 10.46
N VAL A 175 2.27 -0.92 11.55
CA VAL A 175 0.87 -1.33 11.54
C VAL A 175 0.03 -0.12 11.89
N MET A 176 -1.04 0.10 11.12
CA MET A 176 -1.96 1.21 11.29
C MET A 176 -3.23 0.71 11.98
N PHE A 177 -4.01 1.63 12.55
CA PHE A 177 -5.37 1.35 12.98
C PHE A 177 -6.34 2.39 12.42
N ASP A 178 -7.60 2.01 12.24
CA ASP A 178 -8.71 2.92 11.93
C ASP A 178 -9.09 3.68 13.20
N LYS A 179 -9.08 5.01 13.13
CA LYS A 179 -9.44 5.89 14.25
C LYS A 179 -10.82 5.64 14.87
N SER A 180 -11.75 5.03 14.15
CA SER A 180 -13.08 4.65 14.66
C SER A 180 -13.19 3.24 15.21
N ASP A 181 -12.21 2.38 14.93
CA ASP A 181 -12.09 1.05 15.50
C ASP A 181 -10.67 0.85 16.01
N ASP A 182 -10.48 1.23 17.27
CA ASP A 182 -9.19 1.20 17.95
C ASP A 182 -8.56 -0.21 18.00
N GLU A 183 -9.33 -1.28 17.89
CA GLU A 183 -8.79 -2.65 17.89
C GLU A 183 -8.41 -3.14 16.48
N SER A 184 -8.72 -2.37 15.44
CA SER A 184 -8.37 -2.70 14.07
C SER A 184 -6.87 -2.58 13.83
N LEU A 185 -6.31 -3.51 13.05
CA LEU A 185 -4.89 -3.50 12.70
C LEU A 185 -4.73 -3.75 11.20
N TRP A 186 -3.90 -2.93 10.57
CA TRP A 186 -3.69 -2.92 9.12
C TRP A 186 -2.19 -2.85 8.83
N GLY A 187 -1.62 -3.91 8.27
CA GLY A 187 -0.19 -3.93 7.95
C GLY A 187 0.13 -3.03 6.76
N GLN A 188 1.13 -2.15 6.88
CA GLN A 188 1.52 -1.27 5.77
C GLN A 188 1.92 -2.08 4.52
N MET A 189 2.88 -2.99 4.68
CA MET A 189 3.45 -3.76 3.58
C MET A 189 2.59 -4.94 3.14
N SER A 190 1.61 -5.38 3.94
CA SER A 190 0.62 -6.37 3.51
C SER A 190 -0.60 -5.73 2.86
N ALA A 191 -0.98 -4.52 3.27
CA ALA A 191 -2.28 -3.88 2.95
C ALA A 191 -3.50 -4.68 3.39
N LEU A 192 -3.32 -5.58 4.36
CA LEU A 192 -4.36 -6.47 4.84
C LEU A 192 -4.69 -6.14 6.29
N GLY A 193 -5.96 -6.33 6.64
CA GLY A 193 -6.39 -6.39 8.03
C GLY A 193 -5.82 -7.65 8.69
N ILE A 194 -5.28 -7.50 9.90
CA ILE A 194 -4.65 -8.55 10.69
C ILE A 194 -5.30 -8.70 12.07
#